data_AF-A0A6A6NCG8-F1
#
_entry.id   AF-A0A6A6NCG8-F1
#
_cell.length_a   1.000
_cell.length_b   1.000
_cell.length_c   1.000
_cell.angle_alpha   90.00
_cell.angle_beta   90.00
_cell.angle_gamma   90.00
#
_symmetry.space_group_name_H-M   'P 1'
#
loop_
_entity.id
_entity.type
_entity.pdbx_description
1 polymer ?
#
loop_
_entity_poly.entity_id
_entity_poly.type
_entity_poly.pdbx_seq_one_letter_code
_entity_poly.pdbx_strand_id
1 'polypeptide(L)'
;MRVLVNNAGASGVVVDEARLRALNIDPETWRIRREELRNELNDIETLNEEKLEAILKRFLHDLKEHRLEAGGWSLMLPTYSISKATLNAYTRVLAKRYPNMLINCVHPGYVNTDLNWHTGPMTVEEGARGPVKCALLPNGGPTGYYFDQTEVAGF
;
A
#
# COMPACT_ATOMS: atom_id res chain seq x y z
N MET A 1 -6.05 23.02 8.92
CA MET A 1 -5.63 21.60 8.93
C MET A 1 -5.92 21.01 7.57
N ARG A 2 -4.92 20.46 6.86
CA ARG A 2 -5.14 19.73 5.60
C ARG A 2 -4.68 18.29 5.83
N VAL A 3 -5.62 17.35 5.81
CA VAL A 3 -5.37 15.91 5.97
C VAL A 3 -5.58 15.24 4.61
N LEU A 4 -4.66 14.36 4.22
CA LEU A 4 -4.79 13.51 3.05
C LEU A 4 -4.80 12.06 3.50
N VAL A 5 -5.84 11.32 3.12
CA VAL A 5 -5.98 9.89 3.42
C VAL A 5 -5.92 9.13 2.10
N ASN A 6 -4.88 8.32 1.93
CA ASN A 6 -4.72 7.47 0.76
C ASN A 6 -5.19 6.04 1.08
N ASN A 7 -6.05 5.49 0.22
CA ASN A 7 -6.50 4.10 0.35
C ASN A 7 -5.36 3.13 -0.04
N ALA A 8 -4.85 2.39 0.93
CA ALA A 8 -3.75 1.44 0.78
C ALA A 8 -4.28 0.01 0.78
N GLY A 9 -4.41 -0.60 -0.39
CA GLY A 9 -4.98 -1.94 -0.55
C GLY A 9 -4.09 -3.11 -0.13
N ALA A 10 -2.81 -2.82 0.14
CA ALA A 10 -1.77 -3.70 0.64
C ALA A 10 -0.54 -2.85 0.97
N SER A 11 0.34 -3.30 1.85
CA SER A 11 1.64 -2.65 2.08
C SER A 11 2.59 -2.90 0.88
N GLY A 12 2.51 -4.11 0.29
CA GLY A 12 3.37 -4.61 -0.79
C GLY A 12 4.71 -5.17 -0.30
N VAL A 13 5.13 -4.82 0.92
CA VAL A 13 6.40 -5.22 1.54
C VAL A 13 6.16 -6.18 2.71
N VAL A 14 5.19 -5.89 3.58
CA VAL A 14 4.75 -6.70 4.73
C VAL A 14 3.39 -7.33 4.45
N VAL A 15 3.29 -8.64 4.60
CA VAL A 15 2.08 -9.39 4.27
C VAL A 15 1.52 -10.02 5.55
N ASP A 16 0.21 -9.89 5.76
CA ASP A 16 -0.51 -10.65 6.80
C ASP A 16 -0.67 -12.10 6.32
N GLU A 17 0.33 -12.92 6.63
CA GLU A 17 0.35 -14.32 6.22
C GLU A 17 -0.82 -15.12 6.77
N ALA A 18 -1.20 -14.88 8.03
CA ALA A 18 -2.26 -15.64 8.68
C ALA A 18 -3.60 -15.42 7.97
N ARG A 19 -3.90 -14.16 7.63
CA ARG A 19 -5.11 -13.81 6.88
C ARG A 19 -5.11 -14.37 5.47
N LEU A 20 -4.00 -14.27 4.74
CA LEU A 20 -3.93 -14.82 3.37
C LEU A 20 -4.07 -16.34 3.37
N ARG A 21 -3.41 -17.05 4.30
CA ARG A 21 -3.55 -18.50 4.44
C ARG A 21 -5.00 -18.90 4.78
N ALA A 22 -5.69 -18.13 5.62
CA ALA A 22 -7.12 -18.36 5.90
C ALA A 22 -8.02 -18.19 4.66
N LEU A 23 -7.60 -17.39 3.67
CA LEU A 23 -8.25 -17.24 2.37
C LEU A 23 -7.71 -18.21 1.31
N ASN A 24 -6.87 -19.18 1.71
CA ASN A 24 -6.23 -20.13 0.81
C ASN A 24 -5.35 -19.48 -0.28
N ILE A 25 -4.76 -18.32 0.04
CA ILE A 25 -3.82 -17.57 -0.79
C ILE A 25 -2.40 -17.80 -0.27
N ASP A 26 -1.47 -18.12 -1.16
CA ASP A 26 -0.05 -18.20 -0.83
C ASP A 26 0.53 -16.79 -0.60
N PRO A 27 1.01 -16.46 0.62
CA PRO A 27 1.54 -15.14 0.93
C PRO A 27 2.72 -14.71 0.03
N GLU A 28 3.51 -15.68 -0.47
CA GLU A 28 4.63 -15.38 -1.36
C GLU A 28 4.19 -14.84 -2.72
N THR A 29 2.98 -15.16 -3.16
CA THR A 29 2.42 -14.61 -4.40
C THR A 29 1.97 -13.16 -4.25
N TRP A 30 1.61 -12.74 -3.03
CA TRP A 30 1.18 -11.37 -2.73
C TRP A 30 2.37 -10.42 -2.56
N ARG A 31 3.49 -10.92 -2.05
CA ARG A 31 4.70 -10.15 -1.74
C ARG A 31 5.46 -9.73 -3.01
N ILE A 32 6.06 -8.54 -2.98
CA ILE A 32 7.13 -8.19 -3.93
C ILE A 32 8.36 -9.04 -3.59
N ARG A 33 8.70 -10.00 -4.45
CA ARG A 33 9.76 -10.99 -4.18
C ARG A 33 11.17 -10.41 -4.32
N ARG A 34 11.35 -9.43 -5.20
CA ARG A 34 12.63 -8.73 -5.38
C ARG A 34 12.95 -7.88 -4.15
N GLU A 35 14.02 -8.24 -3.44
CA GLU A 35 14.47 -7.51 -2.25
C GLU A 35 14.95 -6.10 -2.59
N GLU A 36 15.68 -5.92 -3.70
CA GLU A 36 16.18 -4.62 -4.11
C GLU A 36 15.03 -3.63 -4.34
N LEU A 37 13.94 -4.09 -4.95
CA LEU A 37 12.75 -3.25 -5.17
C LEU A 37 12.05 -2.89 -3.84
N ARG A 38 11.99 -3.80 -2.88
CA ARG A 38 11.47 -3.49 -1.55
C ARG A 38 12.35 -2.46 -0.84
N ASN A 39 13.67 -2.56 -0.99
CA ASN A 39 14.61 -1.61 -0.44
C ASN A 39 14.48 -0.23 -1.12
N GLU A 40 14.36 -0.19 -2.46
CA GLU A 40 14.10 1.04 -3.24
C GLU A 40 12.82 1.74 -2.77
N LEU A 41 11.72 1.00 -2.55
CA LEU A 41 10.45 1.56 -2.06
C LEU A 41 10.50 2.02 -0.59
N ASN A 42 11.45 1.50 0.20
CA ASN A 42 11.59 1.79 1.62
C ASN A 42 12.60 2.89 1.96
N ASP A 43 13.49 3.24 1.04
CA ASP A 43 14.49 4.28 1.21
C ASP A 43 13.90 5.68 1.10
N ILE A 44 13.25 6.17 2.17
CA ILE A 44 12.62 7.51 2.23
C ILE A 44 13.61 8.63 1.93
N GLU A 45 14.89 8.44 2.30
CA GLU A 45 15.86 9.53 2.19
C GLU A 45 16.10 9.89 0.73
N THR A 46 16.09 8.89 -0.14
CA THR A 46 16.36 9.07 -1.56
C THR A 46 15.13 8.93 -2.45
N LEU A 47 13.99 8.47 -1.91
CA LEU A 47 12.75 8.27 -2.66
C LEU A 47 12.16 9.61 -3.13
N ASN A 48 11.76 9.66 -4.40
CA ASN A 48 11.10 10.81 -5.02
C ASN A 48 10.19 10.37 -6.16
N GLU A 49 9.47 11.31 -6.78
CA GLU A 49 8.54 11.05 -7.89
C GLU A 49 9.22 10.42 -9.10
N GLU A 50 10.44 10.84 -9.46
CA GLU A 50 11.18 10.29 -10.60
C GLU A 50 11.53 8.82 -10.41
N LYS A 51 11.97 8.43 -9.19
CA LYS A 51 12.25 7.03 -8.85
C LYS A 51 10.98 6.19 -8.86
N LEU A 52 9.88 6.71 -8.31
CA LEU A 52 8.59 6.01 -8.34
C LEU A 52 8.11 5.81 -9.79
N GLU A 53 8.25 6.83 -10.64
CA GLU A 53 7.92 6.72 -12.06
C GLU A 53 8.81 5.70 -12.78
N ALA A 54 10.12 5.67 -12.47
CA ALA A 54 11.04 4.68 -13.02
C ALA A 54 10.66 3.24 -12.62
N ILE A 55 10.27 3.02 -11.36
CA ILE A 55 9.75 1.73 -10.88
C ILE A 55 8.49 1.32 -11.65
N LEU A 56 7.54 2.24 -11.83
CA LEU A 56 6.31 1.98 -12.59
C LEU A 56 6.60 1.67 -14.06
N LYS A 57 7.51 2.40 -14.70
CA LYS A 57 7.94 2.13 -16.08
C LYS A 57 8.58 0.75 -16.21
N ARG A 58 9.45 0.37 -15.27
CA ARG A 58 10.06 -0.96 -15.20
C ARG A 58 8.99 -2.05 -15.04
N PHE A 59 8.01 -1.85 -14.17
CA PHE A 59 6.89 -2.77 -14.00
C PHE A 59 6.07 -2.92 -15.29
N LEU A 60 5.67 -1.82 -15.93
CA LEU A 60 4.88 -1.87 -17.16
C LEU A 60 5.61 -2.53 -18.32
N HIS A 61 6.92 -2.28 -18.44
CA HIS A 61 7.77 -2.99 -19.37
C HIS A 61 7.79 -4.50 -19.08
N ASP A 62 8.00 -4.89 -17.82
CA ASP A 62 8.07 -6.31 -17.43
C ASP A 62 6.74 -7.04 -17.58
N LEU A 63 5.64 -6.33 -17.35
CA LEU A 63 4.29 -6.81 -17.59
C LEU A 63 4.08 -7.09 -19.09
N LYS A 64 4.50 -6.16 -19.96
CA LYS A 64 4.37 -6.29 -21.42
C LYS A 64 5.23 -7.43 -21.98
N GLU A 65 6.43 -7.62 -21.44
CA GLU A 65 7.38 -8.66 -21.88
C GLU A 65 7.15 -10.01 -21.19
N HIS A 66 6.01 -10.19 -20.50
CA HIS A 66 5.66 -11.44 -19.78
C HIS A 66 6.73 -11.93 -18.78
N ARG A 67 7.47 -10.99 -18.16
CA ARG A 67 8.60 -11.30 -17.29
C ARG A 67 8.39 -10.89 -15.84
N LEU A 68 7.13 -10.87 -15.36
CA LEU A 68 6.81 -10.49 -13.99
C LEU A 68 7.50 -11.38 -12.94
N GLU A 69 7.49 -12.69 -13.17
CA GLU A 69 8.13 -13.67 -12.29
C GLU A 69 9.65 -13.48 -12.22
N ALA A 70 10.31 -13.40 -13.37
CA ALA A 70 11.75 -13.14 -13.47
C ALA A 70 12.13 -11.75 -12.94
N GLY A 71 11.21 -10.78 -13.08
CA GLY A 71 11.30 -9.44 -12.53
C GLY A 71 11.14 -9.40 -11.00
N GLY A 72 10.70 -10.49 -10.36
CA GLY A 72 10.48 -10.57 -8.92
C GLY A 72 9.33 -9.70 -8.44
N TRP A 73 8.35 -9.43 -9.32
CA TRP A 73 7.14 -8.68 -8.99
C TRP A 73 6.15 -9.55 -8.19
N SER A 74 5.20 -8.90 -7.51
CA SER A 74 4.03 -9.60 -6.94
C SER A 74 3.28 -10.30 -8.07
N LEU A 75 2.89 -11.56 -7.87
CA LEU A 75 2.21 -12.38 -8.89
C LEU A 75 0.70 -12.41 -8.70
N MET A 76 0.23 -12.20 -7.48
CA MET A 76 -1.16 -12.01 -7.16
C MET A 76 -1.53 -10.56 -7.49
N LEU A 77 -2.58 -10.36 -8.29
CA LEU A 77 -3.08 -9.05 -8.76
C LEU A 77 -1.95 -8.02 -8.98
N PRO A 78 -0.98 -8.31 -9.88
CA PRO A 78 0.29 -7.58 -9.98
C PRO A 78 0.11 -6.07 -10.12
N THR A 79 -0.82 -5.65 -10.98
CA THR A 79 -1.12 -4.23 -11.23
C THR A 79 -1.67 -3.54 -9.98
N TYR A 80 -2.58 -4.20 -9.26
CA TYR A 80 -3.12 -3.71 -8.01
C TYR A 80 -2.02 -3.59 -6.95
N SER A 81 -1.26 -4.67 -6.72
CA SER A 81 -0.19 -4.73 -5.73
C SER A 81 0.86 -3.64 -5.94
N ILE A 82 1.32 -3.46 -7.17
CA ILE A 82 2.31 -2.41 -7.50
C ILE A 82 1.69 -1.01 -7.38
N SER A 83 0.44 -0.80 -7.83
CA SER A 83 -0.23 0.50 -7.66
C SER A 83 -0.32 0.93 -6.19
N LYS A 84 -0.63 -0.01 -5.29
CA LYS A 84 -0.76 0.26 -3.85
C LYS A 84 0.61 0.45 -3.18
N ALA A 85 1.60 -0.37 -3.52
CA ALA A 85 2.96 -0.20 -3.02
C ALA A 85 3.55 1.16 -3.43
N THR A 86 3.38 1.58 -4.69
CA THR A 86 3.84 2.90 -5.16
C THR A 86 3.05 4.04 -4.53
N LEU A 87 1.73 3.91 -4.32
CA LEU A 87 0.94 4.92 -3.61
C LEU A 87 1.38 5.08 -2.14
N ASN A 88 1.72 3.98 -1.49
CA ASN A 88 2.26 3.99 -0.13
C ASN A 88 3.60 4.73 -0.05
N ALA A 89 4.51 4.41 -0.97
CA ALA A 89 5.79 5.08 -1.10
C ALA A 89 5.61 6.58 -1.42
N TYR A 90 4.66 6.92 -2.32
CA TYR A 90 4.33 8.31 -2.65
C TYR A 90 3.78 9.10 -1.47
N THR A 91 3.00 8.47 -0.60
CA THR A 91 2.48 9.09 0.63
C THR A 91 3.62 9.57 1.53
N ARG A 92 4.71 8.81 1.63
CA ARG A 92 5.91 9.22 2.39
C ARG A 92 6.63 10.39 1.73
N VAL A 93 6.73 10.40 0.40
CA VAL A 93 7.28 11.54 -0.37
C VAL A 93 6.47 12.81 -0.12
N LEU A 94 5.14 12.71 -0.18
CA LEU A 94 4.24 13.84 0.07
C LEU A 94 4.32 14.34 1.52
N ALA A 95 4.39 13.44 2.50
CA ALA A 95 4.55 13.81 3.91
C ALA A 95 5.84 14.61 4.16
N LYS A 96 6.96 14.21 3.54
CA LYS A 96 8.24 14.96 3.60
C LYS A 96 8.15 16.32 2.91
N ARG A 97 7.45 16.41 1.76
CA ARG A 97 7.26 17.64 0.99
C ARG A 97 6.35 18.66 1.71
N TYR A 98 5.34 18.18 2.44
CA TYR A 98 4.33 19.00 3.08
C TYR A 98 4.29 18.76 4.60
N PRO A 99 5.29 19.23 5.36
CA PRO A 99 5.41 18.94 6.81
C PRO A 99 4.26 19.50 7.66
N ASN A 100 3.48 20.45 7.12
CA ASN A 100 2.31 21.03 7.78
C ASN A 100 1.00 20.28 7.49
N MET A 101 1.06 19.17 6.74
CA MET A 101 -0.09 18.33 6.38
C MET A 101 0.05 16.94 7.02
N LEU A 102 -1.09 16.37 7.40
CA LEU A 102 -1.14 14.97 7.88
C LEU A 102 -1.49 14.09 6.68
N ILE A 103 -0.51 13.38 6.13
CA ILE A 103 -0.65 12.62 4.89
C ILE A 103 -0.32 11.16 5.20
N ASN A 104 -1.33 10.29 5.19
CA ASN A 104 -1.17 8.90 5.62
C ASN A 104 -1.87 7.91 4.68
N CYS A 105 -1.42 6.66 4.74
CA CYS A 105 -2.03 5.53 4.08
C CYS A 105 -2.90 4.73 5.04
N VAL A 106 -4.02 4.20 4.55
CA VAL A 106 -4.89 3.32 5.34
C VAL A 106 -5.32 2.11 4.54
N HIS A 107 -5.03 0.93 5.06
CA HIS A 107 -5.64 -0.32 4.65
C HIS A 107 -6.95 -0.54 5.41
N PRO A 108 -8.12 -0.54 4.74
CA PRO A 108 -9.41 -0.65 5.41
C PRO A 108 -9.73 -2.08 5.87
N GLY A 109 -8.86 -3.05 5.56
CA GLY A 109 -9.18 -4.47 5.69
C GLY A 109 -9.86 -5.03 4.44
N TYR A 110 -10.31 -6.28 4.56
CA TYR A 110 -11.02 -7.00 3.50
C TYR A 110 -12.53 -6.77 3.66
N VAL A 111 -12.99 -5.67 3.05
CA VAL A 111 -14.33 -5.11 3.20
C VAL A 111 -15.28 -5.69 2.16
N ASN A 112 -16.49 -6.05 2.57
CA ASN A 112 -17.57 -6.48 1.70
C ASN A 112 -18.00 -5.35 0.74
N THR A 113 -17.53 -5.41 -0.51
CA THR A 113 -17.79 -4.38 -1.53
C THR A 113 -17.89 -5.00 -2.93
N ASP A 114 -18.36 -4.23 -3.91
CA ASP A 114 -18.39 -4.67 -5.31
C ASP A 114 -16.99 -5.02 -5.84
N LEU A 115 -15.93 -4.36 -5.32
CA LEU A 115 -14.54 -4.57 -5.73
C LEU A 115 -14.07 -6.02 -5.55
N ASN A 116 -14.60 -6.71 -4.53
CA ASN A 116 -14.28 -8.10 -4.23
C ASN A 116 -15.51 -9.02 -4.36
N TRP A 117 -16.53 -8.64 -5.12
CA TRP A 117 -17.76 -9.43 -5.27
C TRP A 117 -18.38 -9.86 -3.94
N HIS A 118 -18.36 -8.97 -2.95
CA HIS A 118 -18.93 -9.19 -1.62
C HIS A 118 -18.33 -10.36 -0.83
N THR A 119 -17.08 -10.75 -1.09
CA THR A 119 -16.42 -11.87 -0.38
C THR A 119 -15.67 -11.45 0.88
N GLY A 120 -15.58 -10.15 1.17
CA GLY A 120 -14.94 -9.63 2.38
C GLY A 120 -15.77 -9.89 3.65
N PRO A 121 -15.18 -10.31 4.78
CA PRO A 121 -15.91 -10.58 6.01
C PRO A 121 -16.29 -9.31 6.79
N MET A 122 -15.66 -8.16 6.49
CA MET A 122 -15.91 -6.90 7.19
C MET A 122 -17.02 -6.09 6.51
N THR A 123 -17.84 -5.42 7.29
CA THR A 123 -18.82 -4.43 6.80
C THR A 123 -18.15 -3.16 6.27
N VAL A 124 -18.88 -2.39 5.45
CA VAL A 124 -18.40 -1.08 4.96
C VAL A 124 -18.13 -0.12 6.11
N GLU A 125 -18.98 -0.15 7.14
CA GLU A 125 -18.86 0.66 8.34
C GLU A 125 -17.60 0.32 9.14
N GLU A 126 -17.25 -0.96 9.27
CA GLU A 126 -16.00 -1.39 9.90
C GLU A 126 -14.78 -0.94 9.09
N GLY A 127 -14.82 -1.12 7.77
CA GLY A 127 -13.74 -0.69 6.87
C GLY A 127 -13.51 0.83 6.85
N ALA A 128 -14.57 1.62 7.05
CA ALA A 128 -14.50 3.08 7.07
C ALA A 128 -13.83 3.64 8.34
N ARG A 129 -13.74 2.87 9.43
CA ARG A 129 -13.21 3.36 10.72
C ARG A 129 -11.78 3.88 10.61
N GLY A 130 -10.90 3.15 9.91
CA GLY A 130 -9.51 3.55 9.70
C GLY A 130 -9.39 4.88 8.95
N PRO A 131 -9.93 4.98 7.72
CA PRO A 131 -9.88 6.22 6.95
C PRO A 131 -10.49 7.42 7.68
N VAL A 132 -11.61 7.23 8.38
CA VAL A 132 -12.25 8.29 9.18
C VAL A 132 -11.37 8.71 10.37
N LYS A 133 -10.76 7.76 11.10
CA LYS A 133 -9.80 8.06 12.18
C LYS A 133 -8.62 8.89 11.65
N CYS A 134 -8.06 8.51 10.51
CA CYS A 134 -6.97 9.27 9.88
C CYS A 134 -7.41 10.66 9.43
N ALA A 135 -8.59 10.80 8.83
CA ALA A 135 -9.14 12.09 8.39
C ALA A 135 -9.37 13.08 9.54
N LEU A 136 -9.63 12.57 10.74
CA LEU A 136 -9.95 13.34 11.95
C LEU A 136 -8.75 13.48 12.92
N LEU A 137 -7.53 13.13 12.50
CA LEU A 137 -6.35 13.28 13.35
C LEU A 137 -6.18 14.74 13.82
N PRO A 138 -5.83 14.95 15.11
CA PRO A 138 -5.58 16.29 15.61
C PRO A 138 -4.29 16.86 15.00
N ASN A 139 -4.15 18.18 15.04
CA ASN A 139 -2.88 18.85 14.71
C ASN A 139 -1.73 18.22 15.52
N GLY A 140 -0.58 18.02 14.87
CA GLY A 140 0.56 17.30 15.48
C GLY A 140 0.42 15.78 15.49
N GLY A 141 -0.65 15.25 14.88
CA GLY A 141 -0.81 13.81 14.65
C GLY A 141 0.23 13.23 13.67
N PRO A 142 0.21 11.90 13.47
CA PRO A 142 1.14 11.21 12.58
C PRO A 142 1.00 11.67 11.13
N THR A 143 2.12 11.73 10.41
CA THR A 143 2.20 11.99 8.97
C THR A 143 3.28 11.10 8.34
N GLY A 144 3.03 10.57 7.15
CA GLY A 144 3.90 9.61 6.48
C GLY A 144 3.78 8.17 7.00
N TYR A 145 2.69 7.82 7.70
CA TYR A 145 2.47 6.50 8.28
C TYR A 145 1.52 5.65 7.43
N TYR A 146 1.63 4.33 7.62
CA TYR A 146 0.68 3.33 7.15
C TYR A 146 -0.15 2.83 8.33
N PHE A 147 -1.47 2.78 8.14
CA PHE A 147 -2.41 2.22 9.09
C PHE A 147 -3.01 0.93 8.54
N ASP A 148 -2.96 -0.15 9.33
CA ASP A 148 -3.82 -1.31 9.11
C ASP A 148 -5.07 -1.15 9.97
N GLN A 149 -6.18 -0.89 9.28
CA GLN A 149 -7.44 -0.46 9.88
C GLN A 149 -7.22 0.79 10.76
N THR A 150 -7.26 0.65 12.09
CA THR A 150 -7.08 1.76 13.03
C THR A 150 -5.69 1.84 13.63
N GLU A 151 -4.82 0.86 13.38
CA GLU A 151 -3.53 0.73 14.05
C GLU A 151 -2.38 1.12 13.12
N VAL A 152 -1.35 1.77 13.67
CA VAL A 152 -0.13 2.06 12.92
C VAL A 152 0.61 0.75 12.66
N ALA A 153 1.02 0.53 11.42
CA ALA A 153 1.72 -0.66 10.97
C ALA A 153 2.93 -0.32 10.09
N GLY A 154 3.73 -1.34 9.78
CA GLY A 154 4.87 -1.22 8.86
C GLY A 154 4.42 -1.13 7.39
N PHE A 155 5.21 -0.40 6.60
CA PHE A 155 5.08 -0.36 5.15
C PHE A 155 5.55 -1.66 4.49
#